data_AF-A0A7G5BU57-F1
#
_entry.id   AF-A0A7G5BU57-F1
#
_cell.length_a   1.000
_cell.length_b   1.000
_cell.length_c   1.000
_cell.angle_alpha   90.00
_cell.angle_beta   90.00
_cell.angle_gamma   90.00
#
_symmetry.space_group_name_H-M   'P 1'
#
loop_
_entity.id
_entity.type
_entity.pdbx_description
1 polymer ?
#
loop_
_entity_poly.entity_id
_entity_poly.type
_entity_poly.pdbx_seq_one_letter_code
_entity_poly.pdbx_strand_id
1 'polypeptide(L)'
;MKTSELTAAEFAAHFGASHVLPGPFAYFACDNGMGVIRDNRDRTIEIVNATEQNLAEISPEDELLLLAMVCGEYREEVAVPRSDTVFDYEERYRKTTRKYNVVRMTIIILLSLFISLSLILFFLLME
;
A
#
# COMPACT_ATOMS: atom_id res chain seq x y z
N MET A 1 20.33 -14.82 -5.36
CA MET A 1 20.05 -14.16 -4.07
C MET A 1 21.05 -14.72 -3.08
N LYS A 2 21.99 -13.93 -2.54
CA LYS A 2 22.95 -14.47 -1.56
C LYS A 2 22.30 -14.38 -0.17
N THR A 3 22.54 -15.41 0.61
CA THR A 3 22.06 -15.54 1.99
C THR A 3 23.28 -15.78 2.85
N SER A 4 23.45 -14.97 3.88
CA SER A 4 24.48 -15.14 4.90
C SER A 4 23.86 -15.78 6.13
N GLU A 5 24.49 -16.81 6.67
CA GLU A 5 24.05 -17.44 7.92
C GLU A 5 24.52 -16.58 9.10
N LEU A 6 23.60 -16.28 10.01
CA LEU A 6 23.85 -15.46 11.20
C LEU A 6 23.63 -16.28 12.46
N THR A 7 24.32 -15.87 13.52
CA THR A 7 24.00 -16.37 14.86
C THR A 7 22.67 -15.79 15.35
N ALA A 8 22.00 -16.46 16.30
CA ALA A 8 20.75 -15.97 16.89
C ALA A 8 20.91 -14.56 17.52
N ALA A 9 22.08 -14.25 18.08
CA ALA A 9 22.37 -12.96 18.67
C ALA A 9 22.50 -11.85 17.60
N GLU A 10 23.16 -12.14 16.49
CA GLU A 10 23.26 -11.21 15.35
C GLU A 10 21.89 -10.99 14.69
N PHE A 11 21.10 -12.06 14.55
CA PHE A 11 19.74 -11.95 14.03
C PHE A 11 18.83 -11.09 14.92
N ALA A 12 18.90 -11.26 16.24
CA ALA A 12 18.18 -10.40 17.19
C ALA A 12 18.55 -8.92 17.07
N ALA A 13 19.83 -8.62 16.81
CA ALA A 13 20.31 -7.25 16.65
C ALA A 13 19.77 -6.59 15.37
N HIS A 14 19.56 -7.37 14.31
CA HIS A 14 19.10 -6.86 13.01
C HIS A 14 17.58 -6.85 12.84
N PHE A 15 16.87 -7.82 13.41
CA PHE A 15 15.44 -8.04 13.17
C PHE A 15 14.58 -7.95 14.43
N GLY A 16 15.19 -7.74 15.60
CA GLY A 16 14.50 -7.65 16.89
C GLY A 16 14.53 -8.97 17.67
N ALA A 17 14.68 -8.85 19.00
CA ALA A 17 14.77 -10.01 19.89
C ALA A 17 13.47 -10.83 20.00
N SER A 18 12.33 -10.25 19.60
CA SER A 18 11.02 -10.91 19.56
C SER A 18 10.96 -12.09 18.58
N HIS A 19 11.80 -12.09 17.54
CA HIS A 19 11.80 -13.12 16.50
C HIS A 19 12.77 -14.26 16.78
N VAL A 20 13.54 -14.21 17.87
CA VAL A 20 14.49 -15.29 18.22
C VAL A 20 13.81 -16.31 19.12
N LEU A 21 13.49 -17.47 18.53
CA LEU A 21 12.89 -18.59 19.23
C LEU A 21 13.95 -19.54 19.84
N PRO A 22 13.77 -20.02 21.08
CA PRO A 22 14.65 -21.02 21.66
C PRO A 22 14.43 -22.38 20.97
N GLY A 23 15.44 -22.91 20.27
CA GLY A 23 15.35 -24.21 19.60
C GLY A 23 16.40 -24.42 18.49
N PRO A 24 16.31 -25.51 17.72
CA PRO A 24 17.23 -25.81 16.62
C PRO A 24 16.85 -25.03 15.34
N PHE A 25 16.82 -23.70 15.44
CA PHE A 25 16.55 -22.81 14.31
C PHE A 25 17.86 -22.35 13.66
N ALA A 26 17.83 -22.20 12.33
CA ALA A 26 18.90 -21.56 11.56
C ALA A 26 18.42 -20.19 11.07
N TYR A 27 19.27 -19.18 11.22
CA TYR A 27 18.95 -17.78 10.91
C TYR A 27 19.77 -17.33 9.72
N PHE A 28 19.12 -16.70 8.75
CA PHE A 28 19.77 -16.18 7.56
C PHE A 28 19.40 -14.73 7.32
N ALA A 29 20.35 -13.92 6.86
CA ALA A 29 20.11 -12.59 6.33
C ALA A 29 20.30 -12.60 4.82
N CYS A 30 19.31 -12.07 4.12
CA CYS A 30 19.32 -11.87 2.67
C CYS A 30 19.88 -10.49 2.33
N ASP A 31 20.53 -10.38 1.17
CA ASP A 31 21.09 -9.10 0.66
C ASP A 31 20.05 -7.96 0.52
N ASN A 32 18.77 -8.31 0.44
CA ASN A 32 17.66 -7.37 0.31
C ASN A 32 17.07 -6.91 1.66
N GLY A 33 17.76 -7.17 2.78
CA GLY A 33 17.33 -6.72 4.11
C GLY A 33 16.25 -7.59 4.76
N MET A 34 15.97 -8.78 4.21
CA MET A 34 15.03 -9.74 4.82
C MET A 34 15.77 -10.77 5.66
N GLY A 35 15.20 -11.12 6.80
CA GLY A 35 15.62 -12.19 7.67
C GLY A 35 14.82 -13.46 7.36
N VAL A 36 15.46 -14.61 7.48
CA VAL A 36 14.81 -15.90 7.28
C VAL A 36 15.13 -16.79 8.47
N ILE A 37 14.10 -17.33 9.11
CA ILE A 37 14.21 -18.31 10.18
C ILE A 37 13.79 -19.65 9.59
N ARG A 38 14.67 -20.64 9.70
CA ARG A 38 14.41 -22.00 9.24
C ARG A 38 14.32 -22.93 10.43
N ASP A 39 13.23 -23.67 10.54
CA ASP A 39 13.12 -24.78 11.48
C ASP A 39 13.80 -26.03 10.89
N ASN A 40 14.77 -26.57 11.61
CA ASN A 40 15.48 -27.78 11.18
C ASN A 40 14.68 -29.08 11.41
N ARG A 41 13.63 -29.05 12.23
CA ARG A 41 12.76 -30.21 12.49
C ARG A 41 11.69 -30.35 11.42
N ASP A 42 10.92 -29.28 11.23
CA ASP A 42 9.73 -29.30 10.37
C ASP A 42 10.02 -28.77 8.95
N ARG A 43 11.24 -28.29 8.69
CA ARG A 43 11.68 -27.69 7.42
C ARG A 43 10.81 -26.50 6.98
N THR A 44 10.15 -25.86 7.94
CA THR A 44 9.40 -24.63 7.71
C THR A 44 10.35 -23.45 7.61
N ILE A 45 9.91 -22.43 6.87
CA ILE A 45 10.67 -21.21 6.63
C ILE A 45 9.74 -20.05 6.98
N GLU A 46 10.19 -19.20 7.90
CA GLU A 46 9.54 -17.95 8.26
C GLU A 46 10.38 -16.79 7.73
N ILE A 47 9.73 -15.83 7.09
CA ILE A 47 10.38 -14.63 6.53
C ILE A 47 10.05 -13.46 7.45
N VAL A 48 11.09 -12.84 8.00
CA VAL A 48 11.01 -11.71 8.91
C VAL A 48 11.55 -10.49 8.17
N ASN A 49 10.77 -9.42 8.09
CA ASN A 49 11.26 -8.17 7.51
C ASN A 49 11.99 -7.37 8.61
N ALA A 50 13.17 -6.80 8.31
CA ALA A 50 13.92 -5.95 9.26
C ALA A 50 13.12 -4.73 9.73
N THR A 51 12.07 -4.41 8.99
CA THR A 51 11.19 -3.30 9.25
C THR A 51 9.76 -3.83 9.20
N GLU A 52 9.20 -4.11 10.38
CA GLU A 52 7.88 -3.56 10.69
C GLU A 52 8.02 -2.03 10.63
N GLN A 53 8.19 -1.49 9.42
CA GLN A 53 7.88 -0.09 9.21
C GLN A 53 6.39 -0.02 9.49
N ASN A 54 6.06 0.52 10.65
CA ASN A 54 4.76 1.07 10.94
C ASN A 54 4.37 1.91 9.73
N LEU A 55 3.56 1.35 8.83
CA LEU A 55 2.94 2.07 7.71
C LEU A 55 2.11 3.27 8.23
N ALA A 56 1.89 3.34 9.55
CA ALA A 56 1.27 4.43 10.28
C ALA A 56 2.17 5.67 10.50
N GLU A 57 3.49 5.60 10.26
CA GLU A 57 4.42 6.72 10.48
C GLU A 57 5.25 7.05 9.23
N ILE A 58 4.59 7.16 8.07
CA ILE A 58 5.21 7.85 6.94
C ILE A 58 5.15 9.35 7.21
N SER A 59 6.31 10.01 7.23
CA SER A 59 6.40 11.47 7.29
C SER A 59 5.70 12.07 6.07
N PRO A 60 5.02 13.23 6.19
CA PRO A 60 4.43 13.93 5.04
C PRO A 60 5.42 14.18 3.90
N GLU A 61 6.70 14.36 4.23
CA GLU A 61 7.78 14.56 3.26
C GLU A 61 8.07 13.26 2.48
N ASP A 62 8.05 12.13 3.16
CA ASP A 62 8.27 10.80 2.56
C ASP A 62 7.05 10.37 1.72
N GLU A 63 5.84 10.72 2.14
CA GLU A 63 4.62 10.53 1.34
C GLU A 63 4.72 11.31 0.02
N LEU A 64 5.17 12.56 0.08
CA LEU A 64 5.35 13.41 -1.09
C LEU A 64 6.43 12.86 -2.04
N LEU A 65 7.52 12.34 -1.48
CA LEU A 65 8.57 11.67 -2.25
C LEU A 65 8.05 10.39 -2.92
N LEU A 66 7.28 9.58 -2.20
CA LEU A 66 6.64 8.36 -2.73
C LEU A 66 5.64 8.70 -3.84
N LEU A 67 4.82 9.73 -3.65
CA LEU A 67 3.89 10.22 -4.66
C LEU A 67 4.64 10.74 -5.90
N ALA A 68 5.76 11.44 -5.73
CA ALA A 68 6.60 11.89 -6.84
C ALA A 68 7.25 10.73 -7.60
N MET A 69 7.64 9.65 -6.90
CA MET A 69 8.16 8.44 -7.57
C MET A 69 7.10 7.72 -8.40
N VAL A 70 5.84 7.70 -7.95
CA VAL A 70 4.73 7.05 -8.67
C VAL A 70 4.20 7.93 -9.82
N CYS A 71 4.05 9.23 -9.57
CA CYS A 71 3.49 10.18 -10.53
C CYS A 71 4.54 10.72 -11.53
N GLY A 72 5.83 10.47 -11.29
CA GLY A 72 6.93 11.09 -12.01
C GLY A 72 7.22 12.50 -11.52
N GLU A 73 8.31 13.10 -12.01
CA GLU A 73 8.69 14.47 -11.67
C GLU A 73 7.54 15.44 -11.93
N TYR A 74 7.17 16.21 -10.90
CA TYR A 74 6.22 17.30 -11.05
C TYR A 74 6.75 18.29 -12.10
N ARG A 75 6.02 18.43 -13.21
CA ARG A 75 6.30 19.43 -14.24
C ARG A 75 5.26 20.53 -14.12
N GLU A 76 5.71 21.71 -13.70
CA GLU A 76 4.89 22.92 -13.66
C GLU A 76 4.34 23.27 -15.05
N GLU A 77 5.14 22.99 -16.09
CA GLU A 77 4.75 23.11 -17.49
C GLU A 77 4.57 21.72 -18.12
N VAL A 78 3.30 21.32 -18.31
CA VAL A 78 2.98 20.20 -19.18
C VAL A 78 3.25 20.65 -20.61
N ALA A 79 4.16 19.98 -21.32
CA ALA A 79 4.43 20.24 -22.73
C ALA A 79 3.17 19.95 -23.55
N VAL A 80 2.35 20.98 -23.77
CA VAL A 80 1.18 20.90 -24.64
C VAL A 80 1.68 20.79 -26.08
N PRO A 81 1.30 19.74 -26.83
CA PRO A 81 1.61 19.63 -28.26
C PRO A 81 1.26 20.93 -28.98
N ARG A 82 2.17 21.45 -29.81
CA ARG A 82 1.92 22.70 -30.58
C ARG A 82 0.70 22.63 -31.51
N SER A 83 0.19 21.43 -31.77
CA SER A 83 -1.02 21.16 -32.54
C SER A 83 -2.31 21.25 -31.74
N ASP A 84 -2.25 21.28 -30.41
CA ASP A 84 -3.46 21.38 -29.58
C ASP A 84 -4.02 22.79 -29.66
N THR A 85 -5.28 22.86 -30.06
CA THR A 85 -6.05 24.09 -29.98
C THR A 85 -6.67 24.25 -28.60
N VAL A 86 -7.08 25.46 -28.25
CA VAL A 86 -7.83 25.73 -27.00
C VAL A 86 -9.08 24.82 -26.90
N PHE A 87 -9.68 24.48 -28.04
CA PHE A 87 -10.83 23.59 -28.11
C PHE A 87 -10.51 22.14 -27.68
N ASP A 88 -9.33 21.63 -28.05
CA ASP A 88 -8.88 20.30 -27.66
C ASP A 88 -8.63 20.20 -26.15
N TYR A 89 -8.13 21.30 -25.55
CA TYR A 89 -7.97 21.41 -24.11
C TYR A 89 -9.33 21.41 -23.38
N GLU A 90 -10.27 22.23 -23.83
CA GLU A 90 -11.63 22.27 -23.27
C GLU A 90 -12.34 20.93 -23.39
N GLU A 91 -12.16 20.22 -24.51
CA GLU A 91 -12.79 18.92 -24.71
C GLU A 91 -12.22 17.84 -23.78
N ARG A 92 -10.89 17.82 -23.57
CA ARG A 92 -10.24 16.92 -22.60
C ARG A 92 -10.66 17.24 -21.18
N TYR A 93 -10.69 18.52 -20.82
CA TYR A 93 -11.16 18.96 -19.51
C TYR A 93 -12.61 18.51 -19.27
N ARG A 94 -13.52 18.76 -20.23
CA ARG A 94 -14.92 18.34 -20.15
C ARG A 94 -15.08 16.82 -20.07
N LYS A 95 -14.26 16.05 -20.80
CA LYS A 95 -14.25 14.58 -20.76
C LYS A 95 -13.83 14.06 -19.38
N THR A 96 -12.87 14.70 -18.72
CA THR A 96 -12.41 14.33 -17.38
C THR A 96 -13.44 14.70 -16.31
N THR A 97 -14.00 15.92 -16.34
CA THR A 97 -15.01 16.37 -15.37
C THR A 97 -16.31 15.55 -15.44
N ARG A 98 -16.74 15.17 -16.65
CA ARG A 98 -17.96 14.36 -16.84
C ARG A 98 -17.84 12.97 -16.21
N LYS A 99 -16.66 12.33 -16.32
CA LYS A 99 -16.41 11.02 -15.70
C LYS A 99 -16.45 11.09 -14.18
N TYR A 100 -15.88 12.14 -13.58
CA TYR A 100 -15.90 12.34 -12.14
C TYR A 100 -17.33 12.53 -11.60
N ASN A 101 -18.14 13.37 -12.25
CA ASN A 101 -19.52 13.60 -11.82
C ASN A 101 -20.38 12.33 -11.91
N VAL A 102 -20.18 11.49 -12.94
CA VAL A 102 -20.88 10.21 -13.06
C VAL A 102 -20.51 9.28 -11.91
N VAL A 103 -19.20 9.08 -11.65
CA VAL A 103 -18.73 8.22 -10.54
C VAL A 103 -19.26 8.72 -9.20
N ARG A 104 -19.19 10.03 -8.96
CA ARG A 104 -19.71 10.67 -7.73
C ARG A 104 -21.21 10.43 -7.57
N MET A 105 -22.02 10.58 -8.62
CA MET A 105 -23.46 10.33 -8.56
C MET A 105 -23.77 8.85 -8.33
N THR A 106 -23.03 7.93 -8.94
CA THR A 106 -23.20 6.50 -8.72
C THR A 106 -22.97 6.13 -7.25
N ILE A 107 -21.92 6.67 -6.63
CA ILE A 107 -21.63 6.45 -5.20
C ILE A 107 -22.77 6.97 -4.32
N ILE A 108 -23.26 8.19 -4.57
CA ILE A 108 -24.35 8.80 -3.79
C ILE A 108 -25.63 7.97 -3.91
N ILE A 109 -25.99 7.53 -5.12
CA ILE A 109 -27.20 6.71 -5.35
C ILE A 109 -27.09 5.39 -4.59
N LEU A 110 -25.95 4.70 -4.70
CA LEU A 110 -25.74 3.41 -4.04
C LEU A 110 -25.87 3.55 -2.52
N LEU A 111 -25.26 4.60 -1.96
CA LEU A 111 -25.27 4.87 -0.52
C LEU A 111 -26.69 5.22 -0.03
N SER A 112 -27.43 6.02 -0.79
CA SER A 112 -28.84 6.33 -0.48
C SER A 112 -29.73 5.07 -0.50
N LEU A 113 -29.48 4.15 -1.43
CA LEU A 113 -30.21 2.90 -1.54
C LEU A 113 -29.95 2.01 -0.33
N PHE A 114 -28.69 1.86 0.09
CA PHE A 114 -28.35 1.10 1.30
C PHE A 114 -28.99 1.68 2.57
N ILE A 115 -28.97 3.00 2.74
CA ILE A 115 -29.61 3.66 3.89
C ILE A 115 -31.12 3.39 3.88
N SER A 116 -31.78 3.56 2.74
CA SER A 116 -33.22 3.32 2.62
C SER A 116 -33.59 1.86 2.91
N LEU A 117 -32.80 0.91 2.41
CA LEU A 117 -33.00 -0.52 2.65
C LEU A 117 -32.81 -0.88 4.13
N SER A 118 -31.78 -0.30 4.77
CA SER A 118 -31.53 -0.48 6.20
C SER A 118 -32.66 0.07 7.06
N LEU A 119 -33.22 1.23 6.70
CA LEU A 119 -34.36 1.80 7.41
C LEU A 119 -35.60 0.91 7.26
N ILE A 120 -35.91 0.44 6.05
CA ILE A 120 -37.03 -0.46 5.80
C ILE A 120 -36.87 -1.75 6.60
N LEU A 121 -35.68 -2.36 6.60
CA LEU A 121 -35.40 -3.57 7.37
C LEU A 121 -35.55 -3.33 8.88
N PHE A 122 -35.08 -2.19 9.37
CA PHE A 122 -35.20 -1.80 10.78
C PHE A 122 -36.68 -1.68 11.20
N PHE A 123 -37.52 -1.02 10.39
CA PHE A 123 -38.94 -0.92 10.68
C PHE A 123 -39.64 -2.29 10.64
N LEU A 124 -39.30 -3.16 9.69
CA LEU A 124 -39.83 -4.52 9.60
C LEU A 124 -39.42 -5.44 10.76
N LEU A 125 -38.27 -5.18 11.40
CA LEU A 125 -37.79 -5.94 12.57
C LEU A 125 -38.39 -5.46 13.89
N MET A 126 -38.93 -4.23 13.91
CA MET A 126 -39.54 -3.61 15.08
C MET A 126 -41.05 -3.88 15.18
N GLU A 127 -41.66 -4.38 14.10
CA GLU A 127 -43.06 -4.82 14.00
C GLU A 127 -43.16 -6.33 14.28
#